data_AF-A0A7V1LQ40-F1
#
_entry.id   AF-A0A7V1LQ40-F1
#
_cell.length_a   1.000
_cell.length_b   1.000
_cell.length_c   1.000
_cell.angle_alpha   90.00
_cell.angle_beta   90.00
_cell.angle_gamma   90.00
#
_symmetry.space_group_name_H-M   'P 1'
#
loop_
_entity.id
_entity.type
_entity.pdbx_description
1 polymer ?
#
loop_
_entity_poly.entity_id
_entity_poly.type
_entity_poly.pdbx_seq_one_letter_code
_entity_poly.pdbx_strand_id
1 'polypeptide(L)' 'KTCYPLHPDITSQAKKNRKLLMGLFEEEDMIYDPKEYWHFDYGDVIWAIEKGEKYAKYGIIK' A
#
# COMPACT_ATOMS: atom_id res chain seq x y z
N LYS A 1 -14.45 5.39 7.76
CA LYS A 1 -15.14 5.90 6.54
C LYS A 1 -14.13 6.48 5.55
N THR A 2 -13.19 7.34 5.97
CA THR A 2 -12.16 7.95 5.10
C THR A 2 -10.85 7.14 4.96
N CYS A 3 -10.90 5.82 5.16
CA CYS A 3 -9.72 4.96 5.25
C CYS A 3 -9.04 4.74 3.88
N TYR A 4 -9.82 4.73 2.79
CA TYR A 4 -9.31 4.53 1.44
C TYR A 4 -8.24 5.58 1.08
N PRO A 5 -7.09 5.21 0.50
CA PRO A 5 -6.01 6.15 0.18
C PRO A 5 -6.50 7.36 -0.61
N LEU A 6 -7.34 7.12 -1.62
CA LEU A 6 -7.88 8.14 -2.53
C LEU A 6 -9.32 8.58 -2.17
N HIS A 7 -9.74 8.44 -0.91
CA HIS A 7 -11.12 8.79 -0.51
C HIS A 7 -11.47 10.25 -0.91
N PRO A 8 -12.62 10.50 -1.57
CA PRO A 8 -12.93 11.81 -2.14
C PRO A 8 -13.09 12.91 -1.09
N ASP A 9 -13.67 12.57 0.06
CA ASP A 9 -14.09 13.53 1.10
C ASP A 9 -12.98 13.95 2.08
N ILE A 10 -11.73 13.56 1.85
CA ILE A 10 -10.61 14.02 2.69
C ILE A 10 -10.10 15.39 2.21
N THR A 11 -9.50 16.14 3.13
CA THR A 11 -8.95 17.46 2.83
C THR A 11 -7.85 17.40 1.76
N SER A 12 -7.64 18.49 1.03
CA SER A 12 -6.54 18.59 0.05
C SER A 12 -5.18 18.32 0.68
N GLN A 13 -4.98 18.68 1.95
CA GLN A 13 -3.75 18.37 2.67
C GLN A 13 -3.61 16.87 2.93
N ALA A 14 -4.68 16.19 3.33
CA ALA A 14 -4.67 14.74 3.52
C ALA A 14 -4.37 14.01 2.20
N LYS A 15 -4.93 14.46 1.06
CA LYS A 15 -4.60 13.90 -0.27
C LYS A 15 -3.12 14.03 -0.59
N LYS A 16 -2.52 15.20 -0.35
CA LYS A 16 -1.08 15.45 -0.57
C LYS A 16 -0.22 14.55 0.31
N ASN A 17 -0.52 14.47 1.61
CA ASN A 17 0.24 13.67 2.56
C ASN A 17 0.17 12.16 2.22
N ARG A 18 -1.03 11.65 1.88
CA ARG A 18 -1.19 10.25 1.49
C ARG A 18 -0.46 9.93 0.18
N LYS A 19 -0.53 10.82 -0.81
CA LYS A 19 0.21 10.66 -2.07
C LYS A 19 1.72 10.62 -1.83
N LEU A 20 2.26 11.49 -0.97
CA LEU A 20 3.67 11.48 -0.59
C LEU A 20 4.03 10.14 0.07
N LEU A 21 3.25 9.70 1.04
CA LEU A 21 3.47 8.44 1.75
C LEU A 21 3.46 7.24 0.79
N MET A 22 2.47 7.16 -0.10
CA MET A 22 2.36 6.09 -1.09
C MET A 22 3.58 6.06 -2.01
N GLY A 23 4.02 7.22 -2.52
CA GLY A 23 5.19 7.31 -3.39
C GLY A 23 6.48 6.85 -2.70
N LEU A 24 6.70 7.26 -1.45
CA LEU A 24 7.88 6.85 -0.69
C LEU A 24 7.98 5.33 -0.53
N PHE A 25 6.86 4.64 -0.29
CA PHE A 25 6.86 3.19 -0.13
C PHE A 25 6.86 2.43 -1.45
N GLU A 26 6.24 2.98 -2.49
CA GLU A 26 6.31 2.42 -3.85
C GLU A 26 7.75 2.44 -4.38
N GLU A 27 8.53 3.49 -4.08
CA GLU A 27 9.96 3.60 -4.39
C GLU A 27 10.81 2.50 -3.71
N GLU A 28 10.37 2.03 -2.54
CA GLU A 28 10.99 0.93 -1.78
C GLU A 28 10.38 -0.45 -2.13
N ASP A 29 9.74 -0.58 -3.29
CA ASP A 29 9.14 -1.81 -3.81
C ASP A 29 7.94 -2.34 -3.00
N MET A 30 7.38 -1.56 -2.08
CA MET A 30 6.15 -1.93 -1.38
C MET A 30 4.91 -1.65 -2.24
N ILE A 31 3.78 -2.23 -1.85
CA ILE A 31 2.46 -1.91 -2.39
C ILE A 31 1.57 -1.33 -1.30
N TYR A 32 0.59 -0.50 -1.67
CA TYR A 32 -0.38 0.06 -0.71
C TYR A 32 -1.71 -0.69 -0.78
N ASP A 33 -2.42 -0.79 0.33
CA ASP A 33 -3.76 -1.38 0.36
C ASP A 33 -4.83 -0.36 -0.13
N PRO A 34 -5.75 -0.75 -1.04
CA PRO A 34 -6.76 0.16 -1.58
C PRO A 34 -7.86 0.55 -0.57
N LYS A 35 -7.96 -0.16 0.56
CA LYS A 35 -8.94 0.06 1.64
C LYS A 35 -8.35 0.81 2.83
N GLU A 36 -7.05 0.76 3.06
CA GLU A 36 -6.39 1.33 4.24
C GLU A 36 -5.13 2.13 3.86
N TYR A 37 -5.19 3.46 3.94
CA TYR A 37 -4.10 4.34 3.50
C TYR A 37 -2.75 4.15 4.24
N TRP A 38 -2.78 3.50 5.40
CA TRP A 38 -1.61 3.25 6.24
C TRP A 38 -1.07 1.83 6.09
N HIS A 39 -1.78 0.94 5.39
CA HIS A 39 -1.39 -0.44 5.22
C HIS A 39 -0.58 -0.60 3.94
N PHE A 40 0.57 -1.24 4.08
CA PHE A 40 1.48 -1.53 2.98
C PHE A 40 1.99 -2.96 3.11
N ASP A 41 2.09 -3.66 1.99
CA ASP A 41 2.60 -5.02 1.95
C ASP A 41 3.96 -5.05 1.25
N TYR A 42 4.84 -5.91 1.77
CA TYR A 42 6.14 -6.15 1.19
C TYR A 42 6.54 -7.61 1.34
N GLY A 43 6.73 -8.27 0.21
CA GLY A 43 7.27 -9.62 0.16
C GLY A 43 6.30 -10.72 0.59
N ASP A 44 5.08 -10.41 1.01
CA ASP A 44 4.06 -11.42 1.26
C ASP A 44 3.34 -11.85 -0.03
N VAL A 45 2.26 -12.64 0.14
CA VAL A 45 1.49 -13.16 -0.99
C VAL A 45 0.72 -12.07 -1.75
N ILE A 46 0.23 -11.03 -1.06
CA ILE A 46 -0.52 -9.96 -1.70
C ILE A 46 0.45 -9.11 -2.52
N TRP A 47 1.61 -8.78 -1.94
CA TRP A 47 2.71 -8.14 -2.65
C TRP A 47 3.10 -8.90 -3.90
N ALA A 48 3.27 -10.23 -3.81
CA ALA A 48 3.67 -11.03 -4.97
C ALA A 48 2.61 -11.03 -6.08
N ILE A 49 1.33 -11.12 -5.71
CA ILE A 49 0.21 -11.07 -6.66
C ILE A 49 0.19 -9.73 -7.41
N GLU A 50 0.23 -8.62 -6.68
CA GLU A 50 0.14 -7.27 -7.28
C GLU A 50 1.38 -6.91 -8.11
N LYS A 51 2.57 -7.35 -7.70
CA LYS A 51 3.82 -7.16 -8.48
C LYS A 51 3.96 -8.13 -9.65
N GLY A 52 3.08 -9.14 -9.77
CA GLY A 52 3.17 -10.17 -10.79
C GLY A 52 4.33 -11.15 -10.58
N GLU A 53 4.80 -11.28 -9.34
CA GLU A 53 5.90 -12.15 -8.95
C GLU A 53 5.41 -13.59 -8.79
N LYS A 54 6.27 -14.55 -9.17
CA LYS A 54 5.91 -15.97 -9.11
C LYS A 54 5.76 -16.50 -7.68
N TYR A 55 6.48 -15.91 -6.73
CA TYR A 55 6.52 -16.33 -5.34
C TYR A 55 6.61 -15.12 -4.40
N ALA A 56 6.01 -15.25 -3.21
CA ALA A 56 6.25 -14.34 -2.10
C ALA A 56 7.70 -14.46 -1.61
N LYS A 57 8.29 -13.33 -1.19
CA LYS A 57 9.61 -13.30 -0.53
C LYS A 57 9.56 -13.98 0.85
N TYR A 58 8.43 -13.86 1.54
CA TYR A 58 8.22 -14.37 2.89
C TYR A 58 6.99 -15.26 2.97
N GLY A 59 7.09 -16.34 3.74
CA GLY A 59 5.98 -17.22 4.09
C GLY A 59 5.39 -16.91 5.46
N ILE A 60 4.36 -17.66 5.85
CA ILE A 60 3.78 -17.56 7.19
C ILE A 60 4.79 -17.96 8.26
N ILE A 61 4.86 -17.18 9.34
CA ILE A 61 5.57 -17.57 10.57
C ILE A 61 4.59 -18.37 11.42
N LYS A 62 5.02 -19.53 11.91
CA LYS A 62 4.24 -20.42 12.79
C LYS A 62 4.63 -20.26 14.24
#